data_AF-A0A395SXR6-F1
#
_entry.id   AF-A0A395SXR6-F1
#
_cell.length_a   1.000
_cell.length_b   1.000
_cell.length_c   1.000
_cell.angle_alpha   90.00
_cell.angle_beta   90.00
_cell.angle_gamma   90.00
#
_symmetry.space_group_name_H-M   'P 1'
#
loop_
_entity.id
_entity.type
_entity.pdbx_description
1 polymer ?
#
loop_
_entity_poly.entity_id
_entity_poly.type
_entity_poly.pdbx_seq_one_letter_code
_entity_poly.pdbx_strand_id
1 'polypeptide(L)'
;MRQHIIGIASLVALVCGADVDNSKLDPLQFKKDGTFQIAVFSDMHFGQYESTTGPEQDRNSVEVLNKVLDYDRPDLVVLNGDLINGDSTWKHNSTHYIDMIVEPMVNRSLTWASTYGNHDHNYNIDGAGILEREHMWPGARTKKMVNKKLSGTTNYWLPVYPSDCSDTSDCNPELILWFFDSRGGNYYQGIAQPNWVDQSVVDWFNETSTELTSKYNKTIPSLAFVHIPPNATVALQTELGIRKNYQPGINEDPPCFQQGAGWCANADPNETCDYGDQDIPFMEALVTVPGLIGLFYGHDHGNTWCYRWDIKLDGMDIEGNGIHLCYGQHSGYGGYGDWIRGAREIIVTEDMLEKKEVETYIRLESGDVVGRVMLNSTFNENHYPATPNTLTYMSDIEEEESGALSLSGNSEFLVAAMGGSLAAIACLMV
;
A
#
# COMPACT_ATOMS: atom_id res chain seq x y z
N MET A 1 -21.94 21.11 -42.45
CA MET A 1 -21.67 20.24 -41.29
C MET A 1 -20.35 20.71 -40.67
N ARG A 2 -20.45 21.56 -39.64
CA ARG A 2 -19.30 22.03 -38.85
C ARG A 2 -19.18 21.08 -37.66
N GLN A 3 -18.07 20.38 -37.56
CA GLN A 3 -17.74 19.57 -36.38
C GLN A 3 -17.28 20.51 -35.28
N HIS A 4 -18.00 20.49 -34.15
CA HIS A 4 -17.61 21.13 -32.92
C HIS A 4 -16.61 20.21 -32.22
N ILE A 5 -15.34 20.60 -32.22
CA ILE A 5 -14.35 20.07 -31.28
C ILE A 5 -14.48 20.95 -30.04
N ILE A 6 -15.15 20.42 -29.01
CA ILE A 6 -15.14 21.01 -27.68
C ILE A 6 -13.94 20.38 -26.97
N GLY A 7 -12.81 21.09 -26.98
CA GLY A 7 -11.72 20.81 -26.06
C GLY A 7 -12.13 21.26 -24.66
N ILE A 8 -12.31 20.32 -23.74
CA ILE A 8 -12.42 20.62 -22.33
C ILE A 8 -10.99 20.87 -21.84
N ALA A 9 -10.62 22.15 -21.75
CA ALA A 9 -9.44 22.55 -21.00
C ALA A 9 -9.79 22.47 -19.51
N SER A 10 -9.28 21.45 -18.81
CA SER A 10 -9.31 21.39 -17.36
C SER A 10 -8.41 22.51 -16.82
N LEU A 11 -9.05 23.56 -16.34
CA LEU A 11 -8.38 24.69 -15.71
C LEU A 11 -8.13 24.34 -14.23
N VAL A 12 -7.07 23.59 -13.95
CA VAL A 12 -6.50 23.61 -12.60
C VAL A 12 -5.72 24.92 -12.50
N ALA A 13 -6.32 25.91 -11.85
CA ALA A 13 -5.55 27.03 -11.35
C ALA A 13 -4.56 26.45 -10.32
N LEU A 14 -3.30 26.27 -10.73
CA LEU A 14 -2.20 26.21 -9.77
C LEU A 14 -2.30 27.50 -8.96
N VAL A 15 -2.84 27.43 -7.75
CA VAL A 15 -2.68 28.51 -6.77
C VAL A 15 -1.24 28.40 -6.30
N CYS A 16 -0.30 28.86 -7.12
CA CYS A 16 1.06 29.14 -6.68
C CYS A 16 0.96 30.24 -5.61
N GLY A 17 1.02 29.85 -4.33
CA GLY A 17 1.26 30.78 -3.22
C GLY A 17 0.20 30.88 -2.13
N ALA A 18 -0.78 29.97 -2.04
CA ALA A 18 -1.53 29.80 -0.80
C ALA A 18 -0.93 28.64 -0.01
N ASP A 19 -0.54 28.88 1.24
CA ASP A 19 -0.12 27.80 2.14
C ASP A 19 -1.27 26.79 2.27
N VAL A 20 -0.98 25.51 2.03
CA VAL A 20 -1.96 24.42 2.21
C VAL A 20 -2.23 24.24 3.70
N ASP A 21 -3.49 24.36 4.10
CA ASP A 21 -3.93 24.19 5.49
C ASP A 21 -4.82 22.93 5.62
N ASN A 22 -4.16 21.78 5.82
CA ASN A 22 -4.84 20.51 6.03
C ASN A 22 -5.48 20.38 7.43
N SER A 23 -5.32 21.37 8.32
CA SER A 23 -5.99 21.34 9.63
C SER A 23 -7.51 21.60 9.53
N LYS A 24 -7.97 22.10 8.38
CA LYS A 24 -9.36 22.45 8.09
C LYS A 24 -10.05 21.50 7.11
N LEU A 25 -9.52 20.30 6.90
CA LEU A 25 -10.20 19.31 6.08
C LEU A 25 -11.54 18.94 6.71
N ASP A 26 -12.55 18.77 5.86
CA ASP A 26 -13.85 18.27 6.30
C ASP A 26 -13.66 16.94 7.06
N PRO A 27 -14.46 16.67 8.11
CA PRO A 27 -14.42 15.39 8.79
C PRO A 27 -14.66 14.23 7.82
N LEU A 28 -13.99 13.09 8.06
CA LEU A 28 -14.40 11.86 7.38
C LEU A 28 -15.79 11.48 7.88
N GLN A 29 -16.71 11.24 6.97
CA GLN A 29 -18.11 10.98 7.28
C GLN A 29 -18.69 9.93 6.34
N PHE A 30 -19.63 9.13 6.85
CA PHE A 30 -20.46 8.29 6.01
C PHE A 30 -21.24 9.14 5.00
N LYS A 31 -21.42 8.63 3.79
CA LYS A 31 -22.33 9.22 2.80
C LYS A 31 -23.76 9.11 3.29
N LYS A 32 -24.64 9.90 2.68
CA LYS A 32 -26.09 9.90 2.99
C LYS A 32 -26.79 8.57 2.74
N ASP A 33 -26.18 7.69 1.95
CA ASP A 33 -26.67 6.31 1.73
C ASP A 33 -26.16 5.33 2.79
N GLY A 34 -25.44 5.82 3.82
CA GLY A 34 -24.89 5.04 4.91
C GLY A 34 -23.58 4.32 4.58
N THR A 35 -22.98 4.56 3.40
CA THR A 35 -21.72 3.90 2.99
C THR A 35 -20.49 4.76 3.27
N PHE A 36 -19.38 4.12 3.60
CA PHE A 36 -18.04 4.71 3.59
C PHE A 36 -17.09 3.75 2.87
N GLN A 37 -16.38 4.27 1.86
CA GLN A 37 -15.51 3.50 1.00
C GLN A 37 -14.05 3.96 1.12
N ILE A 38 -13.14 2.99 1.22
CA ILE A 38 -11.70 3.21 1.30
C ILE A 38 -11.04 2.46 0.14
N ALA A 39 -10.27 3.17 -0.68
CA ALA A 39 -9.38 2.56 -1.67
C ALA A 39 -7.97 2.45 -1.09
N VAL A 40 -7.40 1.25 -1.08
CA VAL A 40 -6.08 0.95 -0.51
C VAL A 40 -5.11 0.60 -1.62
N PHE A 41 -4.13 1.47 -1.84
CA PHE A 41 -3.01 1.25 -2.75
C PHE A 41 -1.78 0.88 -1.93
N SER A 42 -1.09 -0.19 -2.31
CA SER A 42 0.12 -0.67 -1.63
C SER A 42 1.22 -0.90 -2.66
N ASP A 43 2.48 -0.77 -2.25
CA ASP A 43 3.63 -1.27 -3.02
C ASP A 43 3.72 -0.62 -4.41
N MET A 44 3.73 0.72 -4.45
CA MET A 44 3.80 1.44 -5.72
C MET A 44 5.25 1.60 -6.23
N HIS A 45 6.21 1.67 -5.29
CA HIS A 45 7.66 1.70 -5.56
C HIS A 45 8.09 2.77 -6.57
N PHE A 46 7.51 3.98 -6.49
CA PHE A 46 7.87 5.05 -7.42
C PHE A 46 9.36 5.41 -7.34
N GLY A 47 9.96 5.73 -8.48
CA GLY A 47 11.38 6.09 -8.57
C GLY A 47 12.34 4.89 -8.55
N GLN A 48 11.82 3.67 -8.66
CA GLN A 48 12.69 2.52 -8.90
C GLN A 48 13.33 2.66 -10.29
N TYR A 49 14.64 2.40 -10.41
CA TYR A 49 15.35 2.48 -11.69
C TYR A 49 15.23 3.84 -12.40
N GLU A 50 15.36 4.96 -11.67
CA GLU A 50 15.14 6.35 -12.16
C GLU A 50 15.81 6.68 -13.51
N SER A 51 16.96 6.06 -13.79
CA SER A 51 17.76 6.32 -15.00
C SER A 51 17.45 5.41 -16.19
N THR A 52 16.54 4.44 -16.06
CA THR A 52 16.19 3.48 -17.12
C THR A 52 14.68 3.38 -17.31
N THR A 53 14.04 2.29 -16.88
CA THR A 53 12.62 2.00 -17.08
C THR A 53 11.71 2.70 -16.07
N GLY A 54 12.28 3.21 -14.96
CA GLY A 54 11.56 3.85 -13.87
C GLY A 54 10.56 4.92 -14.30
N PRO A 55 10.94 5.92 -15.12
CA PRO A 55 10.01 6.96 -15.54
C PRO A 55 8.78 6.45 -16.30
N GLU A 56 8.89 5.32 -17.00
CA GLU A 56 7.74 4.70 -17.66
C GLU A 56 6.90 3.90 -16.66
N GLN A 57 7.54 3.17 -15.74
CA GLN A 57 6.86 2.48 -14.63
C GLN A 57 6.03 3.47 -13.80
N ASP A 58 6.62 4.61 -13.41
CA ASP A 58 5.95 5.65 -12.64
C ASP A 58 4.74 6.22 -13.39
N ARG A 59 4.84 6.44 -14.71
CA ARG A 59 3.70 6.89 -15.53
C ARG A 59 2.59 5.85 -15.56
N ASN A 60 2.92 4.57 -15.75
CA ASN A 60 1.93 3.50 -15.77
C ASN A 60 1.27 3.33 -14.39
N SER A 61 2.03 3.47 -13.29
CA SER A 61 1.49 3.50 -11.92
C SER A 61 0.49 4.66 -11.73
N VAL A 62 0.77 5.85 -12.27
CA VAL A 62 -0.18 6.97 -12.27
C VAL A 62 -1.43 6.64 -13.09
N GLU A 63 -1.31 5.92 -14.20
CA GLU A 63 -2.48 5.45 -14.95
C GLU A 63 -3.33 4.46 -14.14
N VAL A 64 -2.72 3.54 -13.38
CA VAL A 64 -3.44 2.64 -12.48
C VAL A 64 -4.22 3.43 -11.43
N LEU A 65 -3.56 4.37 -10.74
CA LEU A 65 -4.20 5.25 -9.76
C LEU A 65 -5.41 5.98 -10.37
N ASN A 66 -5.25 6.55 -11.57
CA ASN A 66 -6.34 7.24 -12.26
C ASN A 66 -7.49 6.28 -12.62
N LYS A 67 -7.20 5.12 -13.21
CA LYS A 67 -8.21 4.14 -13.62
C LYS A 67 -9.02 3.65 -12.42
N VAL A 68 -8.34 3.21 -11.37
CA VAL A 68 -8.99 2.73 -10.14
C VAL A 68 -9.89 3.81 -9.54
N LEU A 69 -9.38 5.04 -9.39
CA LEU A 69 -10.14 6.17 -8.83
C LEU A 69 -11.26 6.70 -9.76
N ASP A 70 -11.25 6.32 -11.03
CA ASP A 70 -12.36 6.59 -11.97
C ASP A 70 -13.43 5.50 -11.91
N TYR A 71 -13.05 4.24 -11.69
CA TYR A 71 -13.99 3.12 -11.51
C TYR A 71 -14.71 3.19 -10.16
N ASP A 72 -13.96 3.48 -9.10
CA ASP A 72 -14.43 3.56 -7.72
C ASP A 72 -14.07 4.94 -7.16
N ARG A 73 -15.05 5.63 -6.56
CA ARG A 73 -14.86 6.98 -6.00
C ARG A 73 -14.89 6.89 -4.48
N PRO A 74 -13.75 6.62 -3.82
CA PRO A 74 -13.70 6.38 -2.39
C PRO A 74 -13.90 7.69 -1.60
N ASP A 75 -14.26 7.54 -0.33
CA ASP A 75 -14.36 8.63 0.64
C ASP A 75 -13.00 8.91 1.32
N LEU A 76 -12.10 7.93 1.30
CA LEU A 76 -10.70 8.04 1.71
C LEU A 76 -9.81 7.16 0.83
N VAL A 77 -8.66 7.68 0.40
CA VAL A 77 -7.58 6.85 -0.16
C VAL A 77 -6.56 6.53 0.92
N VAL A 78 -6.15 5.27 1.03
CA VAL A 78 -5.06 4.83 1.90
C VAL A 78 -3.87 4.41 1.04
N LEU A 79 -2.72 5.04 1.29
CA LEU A 79 -1.42 4.70 0.69
C LEU A 79 -0.64 3.85 1.70
N ASN A 80 -0.64 2.53 1.52
CA ASN A 80 -0.26 1.58 2.57
C ASN A 80 1.19 1.08 2.47
N GLY A 81 2.14 2.02 2.45
CA GLY A 81 3.57 1.76 2.45
C GLY A 81 4.17 1.34 1.11
N ASP A 82 5.49 1.41 1.07
CA ASP A 82 6.33 1.30 -0.13
C ASP A 82 5.82 2.21 -1.25
N LEU A 83 5.63 3.48 -0.87
CA LEU A 83 5.16 4.52 -1.78
C LEU A 83 6.25 4.82 -2.83
N ILE A 84 7.49 4.96 -2.34
CA ILE A 84 8.67 5.20 -3.16
C ILE A 84 9.70 4.09 -2.97
N ASN A 85 10.60 3.95 -3.95
CA ASN A 85 11.75 3.06 -3.84
C ASN A 85 12.98 3.81 -3.30
N GLY A 86 13.32 3.59 -2.04
CA GLY A 86 14.50 4.20 -1.41
C GLY A 86 15.85 3.65 -1.83
N ASP A 87 15.91 2.52 -2.54
CA ASP A 87 17.16 1.92 -3.02
C ASP A 87 17.74 2.68 -4.22
N SER A 88 16.86 3.26 -5.03
CA SER A 88 17.21 3.91 -6.29
C SER A 88 17.19 5.43 -6.24
N THR A 89 16.75 6.02 -5.12
CA THR A 89 16.51 7.47 -4.98
C THR A 89 17.36 8.11 -3.87
N TRP A 90 17.40 9.45 -3.84
CA TRP A 90 18.14 10.22 -2.84
C TRP A 90 17.30 11.30 -2.19
N LYS A 91 17.70 11.75 -0.99
CA LYS A 91 16.98 12.79 -0.23
C LYS A 91 16.59 14.06 -1.01
N HIS A 92 17.36 14.42 -2.03
CA HIS A 92 17.12 15.65 -2.80
C HIS A 92 16.10 15.50 -3.94
N ASN A 93 15.75 14.27 -4.34
CA ASN A 93 14.81 13.99 -5.43
C ASN A 93 13.69 13.03 -5.04
N SER A 94 13.90 12.15 -4.05
CA SER A 94 12.98 11.06 -3.70
C SER A 94 11.56 11.53 -3.36
N THR A 95 11.43 12.67 -2.68
CA THR A 95 10.13 13.18 -2.27
C THR A 95 9.32 13.76 -3.45
N HIS A 96 9.93 14.10 -4.59
CA HIS A 96 9.16 14.58 -5.75
C HIS A 96 8.20 13.52 -6.31
N TYR A 97 8.48 12.23 -6.09
CA TYR A 97 7.57 11.16 -6.48
C TYR A 97 6.24 11.19 -5.72
N ILE A 98 6.21 11.76 -4.51
CA ILE A 98 4.96 11.99 -3.78
C ILE A 98 4.03 12.89 -4.58
N ASP A 99 4.56 13.87 -5.33
CA ASP A 99 3.73 14.74 -6.18
C ASP A 99 2.98 13.94 -7.24
N MET A 100 3.65 12.95 -7.86
CA MET A 100 3.03 12.07 -8.86
C MET A 100 1.98 11.15 -8.24
N ILE A 101 2.28 10.60 -7.06
CA ILE A 101 1.37 9.71 -6.33
C ILE A 101 0.09 10.44 -5.94
N VAL A 102 0.20 11.66 -5.42
CA VAL A 102 -0.96 12.40 -4.88
C VAL A 102 -1.72 13.21 -5.94
N GLU A 103 -1.13 13.48 -7.10
CA GLU A 103 -1.79 14.24 -8.18
C GLU A 103 -3.18 13.67 -8.55
N PRO A 104 -3.37 12.35 -8.77
CA PRO A 104 -4.69 11.78 -9.05
C PRO A 104 -5.74 12.07 -7.96
N MET A 105 -5.33 12.10 -6.69
CA MET A 105 -6.21 12.42 -5.55
C MET A 105 -6.51 13.91 -5.48
N VAL A 106 -5.49 14.76 -5.59
CA VAL A 106 -5.63 16.23 -5.58
C VAL A 106 -6.54 16.71 -6.70
N ASN A 107 -6.36 16.19 -7.92
CA ASN A 107 -7.19 16.54 -9.08
C ASN A 107 -8.67 16.15 -8.89
N ARG A 108 -8.96 15.15 -8.07
CA ARG A 108 -10.31 14.69 -7.74
C ARG A 108 -10.86 15.30 -6.45
N SER A 109 -10.09 16.17 -5.78
CA SER A 109 -10.40 16.68 -4.43
C SER A 109 -10.65 15.57 -3.41
N LEU A 110 -9.96 14.44 -3.58
CA LEU A 110 -10.00 13.33 -2.64
C LEU A 110 -9.07 13.60 -1.47
N THR A 111 -9.43 13.04 -0.33
CA THR A 111 -8.60 13.06 0.86
C THR A 111 -7.95 11.70 1.07
N TRP A 112 -6.78 11.70 1.68
CA TRP A 112 -5.93 10.52 1.72
C TRP A 112 -5.08 10.46 2.98
N ALA A 113 -4.62 9.27 3.32
CA ALA A 113 -3.85 8.95 4.51
C ALA A 113 -2.81 7.88 4.16
N SER A 114 -1.63 7.92 4.78
CA SER A 114 -0.53 7.02 4.46
C SER A 114 0.00 6.25 5.67
N THR A 115 0.45 5.03 5.43
CA THR A 115 1.50 4.36 6.22
C THR A 115 2.77 4.29 5.37
N TYR A 116 3.91 3.99 5.98
CA TYR A 116 5.18 3.84 5.26
C TYR A 116 5.70 2.41 5.40
N GLY A 117 6.38 1.95 4.34
CA GLY A 117 6.97 0.63 4.25
C GLY A 117 8.50 0.65 4.36
N ASN A 118 9.11 -0.52 4.21
CA ASN A 118 10.56 -0.66 4.36
C ASN A 118 11.36 0.00 3.23
N HIS A 119 10.78 0.26 2.06
CA HIS A 119 11.44 1.00 0.98
C HIS A 119 11.28 2.51 1.09
N ASP A 120 10.35 3.01 1.92
CA ASP A 120 10.19 4.44 2.21
C ASP A 120 11.29 4.97 3.17
N HIS A 121 12.12 4.07 3.71
CA HIS A 121 13.29 4.38 4.52
C HIS A 121 14.53 3.65 4.01
N ASN A 122 15.59 4.39 3.68
CA ASN A 122 16.83 3.77 3.24
C ASN A 122 18.05 4.63 3.59
N TYR A 123 19.25 4.18 3.23
CA TYR A 123 20.47 4.90 3.56
C TYR A 123 20.46 6.35 3.01
N ASN A 124 19.83 6.56 1.85
CA ASN A 124 19.79 7.85 1.16
C ASN A 124 18.52 8.68 1.41
N ILE A 125 17.49 8.12 2.05
CA ILE A 125 16.17 8.77 2.22
C ILE A 125 15.60 8.54 3.62
N ASP A 126 14.66 9.37 4.06
CA ASP A 126 13.91 9.13 5.29
C ASP A 126 12.41 9.44 5.08
N GLY A 127 11.55 8.72 5.80
CA GLY A 127 10.11 8.96 5.75
C GLY A 127 9.69 10.33 6.31
N ALA A 128 10.55 11.03 7.06
CA ALA A 128 10.22 12.36 7.56
C ALA A 128 10.09 13.38 6.40
N GLY A 129 10.95 13.27 5.39
CA GLY A 129 10.84 14.05 4.15
C GLY A 129 9.58 13.70 3.34
N ILE A 130 9.17 12.43 3.33
CA ILE A 130 7.92 12.00 2.71
C ILE A 130 6.74 12.69 3.41
N LEU A 131 6.64 12.60 4.74
CA LEU A 131 5.58 13.24 5.53
C LEU A 131 5.52 14.76 5.34
N GLU A 132 6.68 15.43 5.30
CA GLU A 132 6.75 16.87 5.04
C GLU A 132 6.21 17.21 3.65
N ARG A 133 6.58 16.44 2.62
CA ARG A 133 6.14 16.64 1.24
C ARG A 133 4.65 16.36 1.08
N GLU A 134 4.15 15.31 1.71
CA GLU A 134 2.74 14.95 1.76
C GLU A 134 1.87 16.15 2.22
N HIS A 135 2.31 16.85 3.27
CA HIS A 135 1.59 18.00 3.80
C HIS A 135 1.64 19.27 2.94
N MET A 136 2.45 19.29 1.88
CA MET A 136 2.42 20.38 0.89
C MET A 136 1.21 20.32 -0.04
N TRP A 137 0.45 19.22 -0.03
CA TRP A 137 -0.71 19.00 -0.90
C TRP A 137 -2.02 18.95 -0.11
N PRO A 138 -3.12 19.50 -0.65
CA PRO A 138 -4.42 19.46 0.02
C PRO A 138 -4.94 18.02 0.09
N GLY A 139 -5.68 17.73 1.16
CA GLY A 139 -6.31 16.43 1.36
C GLY A 139 -5.48 15.43 2.17
N ALA A 140 -4.23 15.77 2.53
CA ALA A 140 -3.35 14.93 3.34
C ALA A 140 -3.83 14.84 4.80
N ARG A 141 -4.13 13.63 5.28
CA ARG A 141 -4.55 13.35 6.66
C ARG A 141 -3.51 12.62 7.49
N THR A 142 -2.38 12.21 6.91
CA THR A 142 -1.29 11.51 7.58
C THR A 142 -0.79 12.31 8.78
N LYS A 143 -0.53 11.66 9.91
CA LYS A 143 -0.10 12.33 11.16
C LYS A 143 1.01 11.55 11.86
N LYS A 144 1.69 12.25 12.77
CA LYS A 144 2.66 11.68 13.71
C LYS A 144 2.17 11.90 15.15
N MET A 145 1.41 10.96 15.69
CA MET A 145 0.88 11.05 17.07
C MET A 145 1.81 10.40 18.10
N VAL A 146 2.71 9.50 17.69
CA VAL A 146 3.73 8.89 18.56
C VAL A 146 5.08 9.54 18.30
N ASN A 147 5.67 10.13 19.34
CA ASN A 147 6.99 10.76 19.27
C ASN A 147 7.98 10.03 20.18
N LYS A 148 8.40 8.84 19.75
CA LYS A 148 9.41 8.01 20.43
C LYS A 148 10.54 7.72 19.45
N LYS A 149 11.74 7.46 19.97
CA LYS A 149 12.93 7.27 19.14
C LYS A 149 12.76 6.14 18.11
N LEU A 150 12.08 5.07 18.51
CA LEU A 150 11.95 3.84 17.73
C LEU A 150 10.55 3.65 17.16
N SER A 151 9.63 4.61 17.28
CA SER A 151 8.24 4.43 16.82
C SER A 151 8.06 4.48 15.31
N GLY A 152 9.10 4.76 14.52
CA GLY A 152 8.93 5.11 13.12
C GLY A 152 8.42 6.55 12.93
N THR A 153 7.85 6.82 11.76
CA THR A 153 7.45 8.15 11.28
C THR A 153 5.98 8.44 11.53
N THR A 154 5.07 7.54 11.16
CA THR A 154 3.62 7.82 11.12
C THR A 154 2.80 6.77 11.89
N ASN A 155 2.41 7.12 13.12
CA ASN A 155 1.46 6.33 13.91
C ASN A 155 0.35 7.26 14.38
N TYR A 156 -0.89 6.95 14.02
CA TYR A 156 -2.03 7.84 14.24
C TYR A 156 -3.36 7.11 14.03
N TRP A 157 -4.44 7.80 14.33
CA TRP A 157 -5.80 7.34 14.02
C TRP A 157 -6.65 8.47 13.45
N LEU A 158 -7.68 8.09 12.70
CA LEU A 158 -8.66 8.99 12.10
C LEU A 158 -10.09 8.55 12.49
N PRO A 159 -10.94 9.44 13.01
CA PRO A 159 -12.36 9.16 13.21
C PRO A 159 -13.15 9.33 11.91
N VAL A 160 -14.16 8.46 11.72
CA VAL A 160 -15.21 8.60 10.71
C VAL A 160 -16.55 8.77 11.43
N TYR A 161 -17.27 9.82 11.07
CA TYR A 161 -18.50 10.26 11.74
C TYR A 161 -19.77 9.86 10.97
N PRO A 162 -20.93 9.80 11.66
CA PRO A 162 -22.23 9.57 11.02
C PRO A 162 -22.54 10.54 9.87
N SER A 163 -23.39 10.10 8.95
CA SER A 163 -23.76 10.87 7.75
C SER A 163 -24.56 12.14 8.02
N ASP A 164 -25.18 12.24 9.20
CA ASP A 164 -25.97 13.39 9.66
C ASP A 164 -25.21 14.31 10.62
N CYS A 165 -23.91 14.04 10.84
CA CYS A 165 -23.08 14.83 11.73
C CYS A 165 -22.73 16.21 11.14
N SER A 166 -23.38 17.27 11.64
CA SER A 166 -23.08 18.65 11.22
C SER A 166 -21.92 19.31 11.98
N ASP A 167 -21.67 18.89 13.23
CA ASP A 167 -20.58 19.39 14.07
C ASP A 167 -19.95 18.23 14.85
N THR A 168 -18.67 17.96 14.60
CA THR A 168 -17.96 16.83 15.21
C THR A 168 -17.69 17.00 16.70
N SER A 169 -17.93 18.18 17.28
CA SER A 169 -17.92 18.32 18.75
C SER A 169 -19.10 17.63 19.42
N ASP A 170 -20.20 17.45 18.69
CA ASP A 170 -21.48 16.97 19.22
C ASP A 170 -21.84 15.55 18.73
N CYS A 171 -20.99 14.95 17.89
CA CYS A 171 -21.16 13.61 17.36
C CYS A 171 -20.10 12.65 17.91
N ASN A 172 -20.49 11.38 18.08
CA ASN A 172 -19.55 10.30 18.28
C ASN A 172 -19.10 9.74 16.93
N PRO A 173 -17.83 9.36 16.74
CA PRO A 173 -17.41 8.57 15.57
C PRO A 173 -18.07 7.19 15.57
N GLU A 174 -18.37 6.65 14.39
CA GLU A 174 -18.88 5.28 14.22
C GLU A 174 -17.81 4.31 13.73
N LEU A 175 -16.67 4.83 13.23
CA LEU A 175 -15.52 4.03 12.85
C LEU A 175 -14.22 4.75 13.21
N ILE A 176 -13.24 4.00 13.72
CA ILE A 176 -11.86 4.46 13.88
C ILE A 176 -10.96 3.75 12.88
N LEU A 177 -10.10 4.51 12.21
CA LEU A 177 -9.07 3.98 11.32
C LEU A 177 -7.70 4.15 12.00
N TRP A 178 -6.99 3.05 12.23
CA TRP A 178 -5.66 3.03 12.83
C TRP A 178 -4.57 2.86 11.78
N PHE A 179 -3.48 3.60 11.92
CA PHE A 179 -2.35 3.57 10.99
C PHE A 179 -1.07 3.34 11.79
N PHE A 180 -0.34 2.29 11.42
CA PHE A 180 0.88 1.84 12.11
C PHE A 180 2.08 1.85 11.17
N ASP A 181 3.21 2.28 11.72
CA ASP A 181 4.51 2.24 11.04
C ASP A 181 5.27 1.00 11.53
N SER A 182 5.32 -0.02 10.67
CA SER A 182 6.11 -1.24 10.91
C SER A 182 7.61 -1.04 10.67
N ARG A 183 8.03 0.14 10.22
CA ARG A 183 9.43 0.51 9.96
C ARG A 183 10.06 -0.39 8.86
N GLY A 184 11.35 -0.68 8.98
CA GLY A 184 12.14 -1.42 8.01
C GLY A 184 13.15 -0.56 7.25
N GLY A 185 13.89 -1.20 6.35
CA GLY A 185 14.94 -0.54 5.58
C GLY A 185 16.13 -0.09 6.43
N ASN A 186 16.67 1.11 6.15
CA ASN A 186 17.81 1.69 6.88
C ASN A 186 17.48 3.07 7.45
N TYR A 187 18.06 3.42 8.59
CA TYR A 187 18.06 4.81 9.05
C TYR A 187 18.86 5.66 8.06
N TYR A 188 18.46 6.91 7.84
CA TYR A 188 19.20 7.83 6.96
C TYR A 188 20.67 7.92 7.39
N GLN A 189 21.57 7.62 6.45
CA GLN A 189 23.02 7.52 6.67
C GLN A 189 23.41 6.66 7.89
N GLY A 190 22.59 5.66 8.19
CA GLY A 190 22.68 4.85 9.39
C GLY A 190 22.68 3.36 9.08
N ILE A 191 22.31 2.59 10.10
CA ILE A 191 22.22 1.13 10.07
C ILE A 191 20.79 0.69 9.74
N ALA A 192 20.62 -0.63 9.56
CA ALA A 192 19.31 -1.26 9.39
C ALA A 192 18.33 -0.85 10.51
N GLN A 193 17.07 -0.61 10.15
CA GLN A 193 16.00 -0.35 11.10
C GLN A 193 15.24 -1.64 11.37
N PRO A 194 14.84 -1.90 12.64
CA PRO A 194 13.83 -2.89 12.95
C PRO A 194 12.62 -2.79 12.03
N ASN A 195 12.02 -3.92 11.66
CA ASN A 195 10.90 -4.03 10.72
C ASN A 195 9.64 -4.62 11.38
N TRP A 196 9.30 -4.11 12.56
CA TRP A 196 8.06 -4.43 13.27
C TRP A 196 7.46 -3.19 13.92
N VAL A 197 6.18 -3.18 14.27
CA VAL A 197 5.60 -2.12 15.12
C VAL A 197 6.27 -2.13 16.50
N ASP A 198 6.83 -0.99 16.91
CA ASP A 198 7.58 -0.87 18.16
C ASP A 198 6.67 -0.97 19.40
N GLN A 199 7.21 -1.49 20.51
CA GLN A 199 6.49 -1.58 21.79
C GLN A 199 5.88 -0.23 22.21
N SER A 200 6.58 0.88 21.98
CA SER A 200 6.07 2.20 22.37
C SER A 200 4.85 2.66 21.55
N VAL A 201 4.67 2.11 20.35
CA VAL A 201 3.45 2.30 19.54
C VAL A 201 2.33 1.38 20.04
N VAL A 202 2.66 0.14 20.43
CA VAL A 202 1.71 -0.79 21.06
C VAL A 202 1.13 -0.22 22.35
N ASP A 203 2.00 0.33 23.22
CA ASP A 203 1.57 0.99 24.46
C ASP A 203 0.61 2.14 24.16
N TRP A 204 0.97 3.01 23.20
CA TRP A 204 0.11 4.11 22.74
C TRP A 204 -1.23 3.62 22.19
N PHE A 205 -1.24 2.54 21.42
CA PHE A 205 -2.47 1.98 20.84
C PHE A 205 -3.42 1.50 21.93
N ASN A 206 -2.93 0.75 22.91
CA ASN A 206 -3.71 0.25 24.04
C ASN A 206 -4.26 1.39 24.91
N GLU A 207 -3.42 2.37 25.24
CA GLU A 207 -3.81 3.56 26.01
C GLU A 207 -4.87 4.38 25.25
N THR A 208 -4.61 4.71 23.98
CA THR A 208 -5.52 5.52 23.17
C THR A 208 -6.86 4.82 22.93
N SER A 209 -6.87 3.51 22.69
CA SER A 209 -8.11 2.75 22.55
C SER A 209 -8.97 2.80 23.83
N THR A 210 -8.32 2.69 25.00
CA THR A 210 -8.98 2.81 26.30
C THR A 210 -9.54 4.23 26.51
N GLU A 211 -8.76 5.25 26.16
CA GLU A 211 -9.19 6.65 26.23
C GLU A 211 -10.37 6.95 25.31
N LEU A 212 -10.36 6.46 24.06
CA LEU A 212 -11.45 6.65 23.10
C LEU A 212 -12.72 5.95 23.58
N THR A 213 -12.61 4.72 24.06
CA THR A 213 -13.73 3.97 24.64
C THR A 213 -14.33 4.73 25.83
N SER A 214 -13.49 5.29 26.69
CA SER A 214 -13.92 6.07 27.85
C SER A 214 -14.55 7.41 27.45
N LYS A 215 -13.96 8.10 26.47
CA LYS A 215 -14.43 9.40 25.96
C LYS A 215 -15.83 9.30 25.34
N TYR A 216 -16.07 8.28 24.54
CA TYR A 216 -17.33 8.11 23.81
C TYR A 216 -18.31 7.14 24.50
N ASN A 217 -17.90 6.53 25.61
CA ASN A 217 -18.68 5.57 26.39
C ASN A 217 -19.24 4.40 25.54
N LYS A 218 -18.48 3.97 24.53
CA LYS A 218 -18.81 2.91 23.58
C LYS A 218 -17.51 2.38 22.98
N THR A 219 -17.41 1.08 22.74
CA THR A 219 -16.40 0.52 21.84
C THR A 219 -16.78 0.85 20.41
N ILE A 220 -16.00 1.71 19.75
CA ILE A 220 -16.22 2.07 18.36
C ILE A 220 -15.54 1.00 17.48
N PRO A 221 -16.24 0.43 16.49
CA PRO A 221 -15.63 -0.44 15.48
C PRO A 221 -14.41 0.21 14.82
N SER A 222 -13.42 -0.60 14.45
CA SER A 222 -12.19 -0.06 13.85
C SER A 222 -11.55 -0.98 12.82
N LEU A 223 -10.78 -0.36 11.92
CA LEU A 223 -9.93 -1.01 10.94
C LEU A 223 -8.51 -0.50 11.12
N ALA A 224 -7.51 -1.32 10.80
CA ALA A 224 -6.11 -0.97 10.94
C ALA A 224 -5.35 -1.17 9.63
N PHE A 225 -4.32 -0.34 9.43
CA PHE A 225 -3.41 -0.38 8.31
C PHE A 225 -1.96 -0.43 8.81
N VAL A 226 -1.17 -1.34 8.26
CA VAL A 226 0.27 -1.48 8.49
C VAL A 226 0.89 -1.96 7.19
N HIS A 227 2.17 -1.69 6.94
CA HIS A 227 2.78 -2.15 5.69
C HIS A 227 3.19 -3.62 5.74
N ILE A 228 4.04 -4.00 6.70
CA ILE A 228 4.59 -5.37 6.81
C ILE A 228 3.62 -6.29 7.56
N PRO A 229 3.28 -7.48 7.03
CA PRO A 229 2.36 -8.42 7.65
C PRO A 229 2.87 -8.97 9.00
N PRO A 230 1.99 -9.24 9.98
CA PRO A 230 2.40 -9.87 11.24
C PRO A 230 2.75 -11.36 11.05
N ASN A 231 3.52 -11.92 11.98
CA ASN A 231 3.97 -13.33 11.92
C ASN A 231 2.81 -14.34 11.84
N ALA A 232 1.64 -14.03 12.40
CA ALA A 232 0.42 -14.82 12.23
C ALA A 232 0.12 -15.17 10.75
N THR A 233 0.42 -14.24 9.84
CA THR A 233 0.22 -14.41 8.39
C THR A 233 1.03 -15.58 7.82
N VAL A 234 2.25 -15.79 8.31
CA VAL A 234 3.13 -16.90 7.88
C VAL A 234 2.55 -18.23 8.28
N ALA A 235 2.13 -18.38 9.54
CA ALA A 235 1.52 -19.62 10.02
C ALA A 235 0.21 -19.93 9.28
N LEU A 236 -0.63 -18.91 9.03
CA LEU A 236 -1.85 -19.07 8.22
C LEU A 236 -1.54 -19.54 6.79
N GLN A 237 -0.51 -18.98 6.16
CA GLN A 237 -0.14 -19.32 4.78
C GLN A 237 0.52 -20.70 4.67
N THR A 238 1.38 -21.06 5.63
CA THR A 238 2.26 -22.23 5.53
C THR A 238 1.75 -23.45 6.28
N GLU A 239 1.08 -23.29 7.42
CA GLU A 239 0.61 -24.40 8.26
C GLU A 239 -0.83 -24.79 7.90
N LEU A 240 -1.72 -23.80 7.75
CA LEU A 240 -3.14 -24.04 7.43
C LEU A 240 -3.40 -24.04 5.92
N GLY A 241 -2.68 -23.18 5.19
CA GLY A 241 -2.81 -23.02 3.75
C GLY A 241 -3.99 -22.13 3.33
N ILE A 242 -3.80 -21.46 2.19
CA ILE A 242 -4.82 -20.58 1.59
C ILE A 242 -5.65 -21.36 0.59
N ARG A 243 -6.95 -21.48 0.85
CA ARG A 243 -7.87 -22.18 -0.05
C ARG A 243 -8.55 -21.18 -0.96
N LYS A 244 -8.21 -21.22 -2.25
CA LYS A 244 -8.67 -20.25 -3.28
C LYS A 244 -10.19 -19.97 -3.35
N ASN A 245 -11.04 -20.88 -2.84
CA ASN A 245 -12.50 -20.72 -2.84
C ASN A 245 -13.08 -20.35 -1.46
N TYR A 246 -12.25 -20.16 -0.43
CA TYR A 246 -12.64 -19.78 0.92
C TYR A 246 -11.92 -18.50 1.35
N GLN A 247 -10.66 -18.36 0.96
CA GLN A 247 -9.84 -17.17 1.05
C GLN A 247 -9.42 -16.76 -0.37
N PRO A 248 -10.35 -16.21 -1.20
CA PRO A 248 -10.05 -15.88 -2.58
C PRO A 248 -9.00 -14.75 -2.65
N GLY A 249 -7.95 -14.97 -3.43
CA GLY A 249 -6.82 -14.07 -3.61
C GLY A 249 -5.67 -14.84 -4.26
N ILE A 250 -4.71 -14.10 -4.81
CA ILE A 250 -3.44 -14.64 -5.29
C ILE A 250 -2.61 -15.01 -4.06
N ASN A 251 -1.92 -16.14 -4.09
CA ASN A 251 -1.04 -16.61 -3.01
C ASN A 251 0.25 -17.18 -3.63
N GLU A 252 1.00 -16.34 -4.33
CA GLU A 252 2.17 -16.74 -5.11
C GLU A 252 3.51 -16.31 -4.51
N ASP A 253 3.48 -15.71 -3.32
CA ASP A 253 4.67 -15.33 -2.58
C ASP A 253 4.75 -16.02 -1.20
N PRO A 254 4.90 -17.36 -1.14
CA PRO A 254 5.22 -18.07 0.09
C PRO A 254 6.73 -18.34 0.24
N PRO A 255 7.31 -18.24 1.45
CA PRO A 255 6.66 -17.73 2.67
C PRO A 255 6.57 -16.21 2.65
N CYS A 256 5.52 -15.70 3.29
CA CYS A 256 5.36 -14.28 3.63
C CYS A 256 6.59 -13.74 4.37
N PHE A 257 7.06 -12.54 3.99
CA PHE A 257 8.10 -11.81 4.72
C PHE A 257 7.46 -10.98 5.85
N GLN A 258 7.32 -11.59 7.01
CA GLN A 258 6.66 -10.98 8.16
C GLN A 258 7.50 -9.93 8.89
N GLN A 259 6.84 -9.21 9.79
CA GLN A 259 7.51 -8.37 10.78
C GLN A 259 8.55 -9.16 11.58
N GLY A 260 9.78 -8.62 11.69
CA GLY A 260 10.91 -9.30 12.33
C GLY A 260 11.70 -10.24 11.41
N ALA A 261 11.27 -10.48 10.16
CA ALA A 261 12.05 -11.25 9.20
C ALA A 261 13.43 -10.60 8.98
N GLY A 262 14.49 -11.40 9.02
CA GLY A 262 15.87 -10.92 8.92
C GLY A 262 16.47 -10.40 10.24
N TRP A 263 15.78 -10.57 11.37
CA TRP A 263 16.25 -10.14 12.68
C TRP A 263 16.25 -11.30 13.68
N CYS A 264 17.32 -11.40 14.48
CA CYS A 264 17.39 -12.34 15.59
C CYS A 264 16.57 -11.82 16.80
N ALA A 265 16.29 -12.71 17.76
CA ALA A 265 15.54 -12.37 18.99
C ALA A 265 16.17 -11.25 19.84
N ASN A 266 17.48 -11.04 19.72
CA ASN A 266 18.18 -9.93 20.39
C ASN A 266 18.16 -8.61 19.58
N ALA A 267 17.37 -8.55 18.51
CA ALA A 267 17.27 -7.44 17.57
C ALA A 267 18.59 -7.11 16.84
N ASP A 268 19.41 -8.13 16.56
CA ASP A 268 20.52 -8.00 15.61
C ASP A 268 20.04 -8.37 14.19
N PRO A 269 20.38 -7.59 13.15
CA PRO A 269 20.02 -7.92 11.77
C PRO A 269 20.88 -9.08 11.26
N ASN A 270 20.24 -10.21 10.98
CA ASN A 270 20.85 -11.39 10.39
C ASN A 270 19.77 -12.30 9.77
N GLU A 271 19.83 -12.44 8.45
CA GLU A 271 18.89 -13.24 7.65
C GLU A 271 18.91 -14.73 7.95
N THR A 272 19.94 -15.24 8.64
CA THR A 272 20.02 -16.67 9.00
C THR A 272 19.32 -17.01 10.31
N CYS A 273 18.83 -16.01 11.06
CA CYS A 273 18.16 -16.23 12.33
C CYS A 273 16.72 -16.69 12.12
N ASP A 274 16.26 -17.60 12.98
CA ASP A 274 14.84 -17.89 13.13
C ASP A 274 14.12 -16.64 13.67
N TYR A 275 12.83 -16.53 13.36
CA TYR A 275 11.95 -15.49 13.91
C TYR A 275 12.04 -15.47 15.45
N GLY A 276 12.13 -14.26 16.00
CA GLY A 276 12.53 -14.02 17.39
C GLY A 276 11.47 -13.32 18.22
N ASP A 277 10.18 -13.52 17.91
CA ASP A 277 9.04 -13.03 18.69
C ASP A 277 8.87 -11.49 18.71
N GLN A 278 9.50 -10.78 17.76
CA GLN A 278 9.62 -9.32 17.81
C GLN A 278 8.28 -8.57 17.73
N ASP A 279 7.29 -9.14 17.05
CA ASP A 279 5.96 -8.54 16.88
C ASP A 279 4.86 -9.19 17.74
N ILE A 280 5.20 -10.08 18.69
CA ILE A 280 4.24 -10.62 19.67
C ILE A 280 3.41 -9.51 20.34
N PRO A 281 4.01 -8.41 20.87
CA PRO A 281 3.22 -7.37 21.52
C PRO A 281 2.19 -6.72 20.60
N PHE A 282 2.52 -6.56 19.32
CA PHE A 282 1.58 -6.00 18.35
C PHE A 282 0.46 -6.99 18.05
N MET A 283 0.78 -8.27 17.80
CA MET A 283 -0.23 -9.31 17.60
C MET A 283 -1.18 -9.47 18.80
N GLU A 284 -0.66 -9.38 20.04
CA GLU A 284 -1.48 -9.38 21.25
C GLU A 284 -2.45 -8.19 21.28
N ALA A 285 -1.97 -6.99 20.94
CA ALA A 285 -2.81 -5.81 20.88
C ALA A 285 -3.89 -5.92 19.80
N LEU A 286 -3.60 -6.50 18.63
CA LEU A 286 -4.57 -6.73 17.56
C LEU A 286 -5.76 -7.59 18.03
N VAL A 287 -5.51 -8.62 18.85
CA VAL A 287 -6.58 -9.54 19.31
C VAL A 287 -7.23 -9.11 20.62
N THR A 288 -6.63 -8.18 21.38
CA THR A 288 -7.16 -7.73 22.67
C THR A 288 -7.84 -6.36 22.61
N VAL A 289 -7.45 -5.47 21.68
CA VAL A 289 -8.11 -4.18 21.51
C VAL A 289 -9.54 -4.38 20.99
N PRO A 290 -10.55 -3.95 21.76
CA PRO A 290 -11.94 -4.23 21.41
C PRO A 290 -12.37 -3.41 20.19
N GLY A 291 -13.18 -4.02 19.32
CA GLY A 291 -13.76 -3.36 18.17
C GLY A 291 -12.89 -3.38 16.91
N LEU A 292 -11.64 -3.85 16.97
CA LEU A 292 -10.83 -4.04 15.77
C LEU A 292 -11.37 -5.21 14.94
N ILE A 293 -11.79 -4.91 13.70
CA ILE A 293 -12.40 -5.89 12.78
C ILE A 293 -11.34 -6.52 11.88
N GLY A 294 -10.42 -5.71 11.36
CA GLY A 294 -9.40 -6.20 10.44
C GLY A 294 -8.15 -5.33 10.36
N LEU A 295 -7.06 -5.96 9.96
CA LEU A 295 -5.76 -5.38 9.65
C LEU A 295 -5.48 -5.58 8.15
N PHE A 296 -5.15 -4.50 7.47
CA PHE A 296 -4.83 -4.48 6.04
C PHE A 296 -3.35 -4.13 5.83
N TYR A 297 -2.66 -4.89 5.00
CA TYR A 297 -1.21 -4.78 4.77
C TYR A 297 -0.80 -5.06 3.33
N GLY A 298 0.45 -4.73 2.97
CA GLY A 298 1.02 -4.89 1.62
C GLY A 298 2.24 -5.80 1.67
N HIS A 299 3.38 -5.30 1.18
CA HIS A 299 4.72 -5.87 1.28
C HIS A 299 4.99 -7.08 0.38
N ASP A 300 4.19 -8.15 0.51
CA ASP A 300 4.33 -9.34 -0.35
C ASP A 300 3.45 -9.19 -1.60
N HIS A 301 4.03 -8.73 -2.71
CA HIS A 301 3.29 -8.26 -3.89
C HIS A 301 2.43 -9.35 -4.55
N GLY A 302 2.79 -10.62 -4.38
CA GLY A 302 2.10 -11.78 -4.94
C GLY A 302 0.96 -12.32 -4.09
N ASN A 303 0.60 -11.65 -3.00
CA ASN A 303 -0.46 -12.08 -2.09
C ASN A 303 -1.62 -11.07 -2.07
N THR A 304 -2.87 -11.54 -2.19
CA THR A 304 -4.06 -10.65 -2.25
C THR A 304 -5.29 -11.21 -1.50
N TRP A 305 -5.08 -12.24 -0.68
CA TRP A 305 -6.14 -12.88 0.10
C TRP A 305 -6.36 -12.21 1.46
N CYS A 306 -7.50 -12.54 2.06
CA CYS A 306 -7.79 -12.30 3.48
C CYS A 306 -7.90 -13.64 4.22
N TYR A 307 -7.71 -13.62 5.53
CA TYR A 307 -7.92 -14.76 6.42
C TYR A 307 -8.55 -14.28 7.75
N ARG A 308 -9.54 -15.00 8.28
CA ARG A 308 -10.07 -14.74 9.62
C ARG A 308 -9.24 -15.52 10.66
N TRP A 309 -8.50 -14.84 11.51
CA TRP A 309 -7.67 -15.48 12.53
C TRP A 309 -8.50 -15.72 13.80
N ASP A 310 -9.06 -16.92 13.94
CA ASP A 310 -9.99 -17.33 15.00
C ASP A 310 -9.54 -18.57 15.79
N ILE A 311 -8.27 -18.94 15.65
CA ILE A 311 -7.66 -20.09 16.33
C ILE A 311 -6.30 -19.71 16.92
N LYS A 312 -5.80 -20.53 17.84
CA LYS A 312 -4.39 -20.53 18.23
C LYS A 312 -3.56 -21.17 17.11
N LEU A 313 -2.49 -20.50 16.69
CA LEU A 313 -1.56 -20.98 15.66
C LEU A 313 -0.38 -21.71 16.30
N ASP A 314 0.21 -22.67 15.59
CA ASP A 314 1.37 -23.37 16.13
C ASP A 314 2.56 -22.39 16.23
N GLY A 315 3.41 -22.58 17.25
CA GLY A 315 4.52 -21.67 17.51
C GLY A 315 4.14 -20.28 18.04
N MET A 316 2.85 -20.01 18.29
CA MET A 316 2.40 -18.74 18.87
C MET A 316 1.56 -18.97 20.13
N ASP A 317 1.82 -18.22 21.19
CA ASP A 317 1.02 -18.27 22.42
C ASP A 317 -0.21 -17.35 22.42
N ILE A 318 -0.52 -16.76 21.27
CA ILE A 318 -1.66 -15.86 21.05
C ILE A 318 -2.80 -16.62 20.36
N GLU A 319 -4.00 -16.53 20.93
CA GLU A 319 -5.21 -17.08 20.32
C GLU A 319 -5.92 -16.00 19.50
N GLY A 320 -6.19 -16.28 18.22
CA GLY A 320 -6.94 -15.37 17.35
C GLY A 320 -8.37 -15.14 17.87
N ASN A 321 -8.83 -13.90 17.84
CA ASN A 321 -10.17 -13.52 18.32
C ASN A 321 -11.22 -13.41 17.18
N GLY A 322 -10.85 -13.75 15.96
CA GLY A 322 -11.65 -13.58 14.75
C GLY A 322 -11.35 -12.32 13.95
N ILE A 323 -10.27 -11.58 14.23
CA ILE A 323 -9.78 -10.48 13.40
C ILE A 323 -9.47 -10.95 11.97
N HIS A 324 -9.76 -10.12 10.98
CA HIS A 324 -9.42 -10.37 9.58
C HIS A 324 -8.03 -9.80 9.23
N LEU A 325 -7.14 -10.64 8.71
CA LEU A 325 -5.82 -10.25 8.20
C LEU A 325 -5.88 -10.25 6.66
N CYS A 326 -5.59 -9.13 6.02
CA CYS A 326 -5.87 -8.92 4.59
C CYS A 326 -4.70 -8.27 3.85
N TYR A 327 -4.19 -8.93 2.82
CA TYR A 327 -3.28 -8.31 1.86
C TYR A 327 -4.01 -7.31 0.97
N GLY A 328 -3.36 -6.23 0.59
CA GLY A 328 -3.75 -5.30 -0.47
C GLY A 328 -3.57 -5.90 -1.86
N GLN A 329 -3.54 -5.01 -2.85
CA GLN A 329 -3.17 -5.34 -4.22
C GLN A 329 -1.90 -4.55 -4.55
N HIS A 330 -0.91 -5.21 -5.16
CA HIS A 330 0.25 -4.53 -5.71
C HIS A 330 -0.21 -3.49 -6.75
N SER A 331 0.09 -2.22 -6.48
CA SER A 331 -0.54 -1.09 -7.17
C SER A 331 0.35 -0.46 -8.25
N GLY A 332 1.67 -0.56 -8.12
CA GLY A 332 2.62 0.09 -9.03
C GLY A 332 3.16 -0.85 -10.11
N TYR A 333 3.75 -0.25 -11.15
CA TYR A 333 4.64 -0.94 -12.09
C TYR A 333 6.11 -0.94 -11.63
N GLY A 334 6.43 -0.24 -10.54
CA GLY A 334 7.64 -0.48 -9.76
C GLY A 334 7.44 -1.67 -8.81
N GLY A 335 8.50 -2.12 -8.15
CA GLY A 335 8.47 -3.32 -7.32
C GLY A 335 8.72 -4.59 -8.13
N TYR A 336 8.57 -5.75 -7.50
CA TYR A 336 8.72 -7.05 -8.18
C TYR A 336 7.37 -7.66 -8.56
N GLY A 337 7.41 -8.53 -9.57
CA GLY A 337 6.26 -9.31 -10.02
C GLY A 337 5.43 -8.65 -11.11
N ASP A 338 4.62 -9.47 -11.80
CA ASP A 338 3.81 -9.04 -12.94
C ASP A 338 2.31 -9.17 -12.68
N TRP A 339 1.87 -9.46 -11.45
CA TRP A 339 0.44 -9.56 -11.11
C TRP A 339 -0.30 -8.29 -11.49
N ILE A 340 -1.46 -8.40 -12.15
CA ILE A 340 -2.22 -7.24 -12.64
C ILE A 340 -2.36 -6.14 -11.57
N ARG A 341 -2.19 -4.87 -11.93
CA ARG A 341 -2.18 -3.81 -10.91
C ARG A 341 -3.60 -3.45 -10.50
N GLY A 342 -3.75 -2.86 -9.33
CA GLY A 342 -5.05 -2.47 -8.81
C GLY A 342 -5.00 -1.99 -7.37
N ALA A 343 -6.16 -1.91 -6.74
CA ALA A 343 -6.30 -1.54 -5.33
C ALA A 343 -7.27 -2.48 -4.61
N ARG A 344 -7.13 -2.57 -3.28
CA ARG A 344 -8.18 -3.16 -2.45
C ARG A 344 -9.21 -2.08 -2.11
N GLU A 345 -10.46 -2.36 -2.38
CA GLU A 345 -11.59 -1.56 -1.95
C GLU A 345 -12.18 -2.14 -0.67
N ILE A 346 -12.47 -1.27 0.29
CA ILE A 346 -13.13 -1.60 1.57
C ILE A 346 -14.40 -0.78 1.64
N ILE A 347 -15.53 -1.44 1.83
CA ILE A 347 -16.84 -0.80 1.97
C ILE A 347 -17.44 -1.20 3.31
N VAL A 348 -17.86 -0.20 4.07
CA VAL A 348 -18.59 -0.38 5.32
C VAL A 348 -19.86 0.45 5.32
N THR A 349 -20.85 -0.04 6.06
CA THR A 349 -22.05 0.70 6.42
C THR A 349 -22.23 0.67 7.92
N GLU A 350 -23.01 1.60 8.48
CA GLU A 350 -23.32 1.62 9.92
C GLU A 350 -23.89 0.26 10.38
N ASP A 351 -24.83 -0.33 9.61
CA ASP A 351 -25.41 -1.65 9.87
C ASP A 351 -24.39 -2.80 9.85
N MET A 352 -23.38 -2.72 8.98
CA MET A 352 -22.30 -3.70 8.93
C MET A 352 -21.39 -3.57 10.16
N LEU A 353 -21.06 -2.33 10.55
CA LEU A 353 -20.18 -2.07 11.69
C LEU A 353 -20.79 -2.51 13.02
N GLU A 354 -22.11 -2.39 13.19
CA GLU A 354 -22.82 -2.96 14.36
C GLU A 354 -22.61 -4.47 14.50
N LYS A 355 -22.45 -5.17 13.37
CA LYS A 355 -22.23 -6.62 13.29
C LYS A 355 -20.75 -7.00 13.18
N LYS A 356 -19.85 -6.02 13.16
CA LYS A 356 -18.41 -6.19 12.89
C LYS A 356 -18.14 -6.83 11.52
N GLU A 357 -18.92 -6.43 10.52
CA GLU A 357 -18.80 -6.91 9.14
C GLU A 357 -18.16 -5.83 8.27
N VAL A 358 -17.41 -6.25 7.25
CA VAL A 358 -16.76 -5.38 6.27
C VAL A 358 -16.83 -6.05 4.91
N GLU A 359 -17.28 -5.32 3.89
CA GLU A 359 -17.18 -5.80 2.51
C GLU A 359 -15.84 -5.38 1.91
N THR A 360 -15.17 -6.26 1.18
CA THR A 360 -13.95 -5.90 0.46
C THR A 360 -13.81 -6.65 -0.86
N TYR A 361 -13.14 -6.04 -1.82
CA TYR A 361 -12.77 -6.64 -3.11
C TYR A 361 -11.50 -6.00 -3.65
N ILE A 362 -10.96 -6.55 -4.74
CA ILE A 362 -9.88 -5.94 -5.50
C ILE A 362 -10.46 -5.31 -6.77
N ARG A 363 -10.19 -4.02 -6.98
CA ARG A 363 -10.39 -3.33 -8.25
C ARG A 363 -9.11 -3.42 -9.07
N LEU A 364 -9.19 -4.10 -10.21
CA LEU A 364 -8.07 -4.21 -11.15
C LEU A 364 -8.01 -3.01 -12.09
N GLU A 365 -6.83 -2.70 -12.62
CA GLU A 365 -6.62 -1.64 -13.61
C GLU A 365 -7.42 -1.90 -14.92
N SER A 366 -7.75 -3.16 -15.20
CA SER A 366 -8.66 -3.56 -16.29
C SER A 366 -10.09 -3.06 -16.09
N GLY A 367 -10.45 -2.69 -14.87
CA GLY A 367 -11.82 -2.40 -14.45
C GLY A 367 -12.57 -3.62 -13.92
N ASP A 368 -11.96 -4.80 -13.85
CA ASP A 368 -12.61 -5.97 -13.25
C ASP A 368 -12.66 -5.89 -11.71
N VAL A 369 -13.70 -6.48 -11.13
CA VAL A 369 -13.80 -6.74 -9.68
C VAL A 369 -13.51 -8.20 -9.42
N VAL A 370 -12.52 -8.49 -8.59
CA VAL A 370 -12.14 -9.85 -8.19
C VAL A 370 -12.04 -9.98 -6.67
N GLY A 371 -12.09 -11.21 -6.15
CA GLY A 371 -11.94 -11.46 -4.72
C GLY A 371 -12.97 -10.75 -3.83
N ARG A 372 -14.18 -10.48 -4.33
CA ARG A 372 -15.24 -9.81 -3.57
C ARG A 372 -15.79 -10.72 -2.48
N VAL A 373 -15.68 -10.27 -1.24
CA VAL A 373 -16.02 -11.05 -0.04
C VAL A 373 -16.67 -10.19 1.03
N MET A 374 -17.41 -10.85 1.92
CA MET A 374 -17.85 -10.28 3.19
C MET A 374 -16.95 -10.83 4.30
N LEU A 375 -16.19 -9.95 4.94
CA LEU A 375 -15.43 -10.24 6.15
C LEU A 375 -16.42 -10.26 7.31
N ASN A 376 -16.80 -11.46 7.73
CA ASN A 376 -17.69 -11.69 8.86
C ASN A 376 -17.31 -12.99 9.59
N SER A 377 -18.11 -13.37 10.58
CA SER A 377 -17.87 -14.55 11.43
C SER A 377 -17.86 -15.89 10.68
N THR A 378 -18.32 -15.95 9.44
CA THR A 378 -18.31 -17.19 8.61
C THR A 378 -17.33 -17.14 7.44
N PHE A 379 -16.50 -16.09 7.35
CA PHE A 379 -15.63 -15.84 6.19
C PHE A 379 -14.77 -17.04 5.77
N ASN A 380 -14.14 -17.76 6.70
CA ASN A 380 -13.30 -18.93 6.39
C ASN A 380 -14.08 -20.17 5.91
N GLU A 381 -15.39 -20.18 6.09
CA GLU A 381 -16.29 -21.31 5.81
C GLU A 381 -17.12 -21.08 4.53
N ASN A 382 -17.39 -19.80 4.21
CA ASN A 382 -18.12 -19.41 3.01
C ASN A 382 -17.34 -19.78 1.74
N HIS A 383 -18.08 -20.14 0.69
CA HIS A 383 -17.51 -20.45 -0.61
C HIS A 383 -17.63 -19.26 -1.56
N TYR A 384 -16.52 -18.87 -2.19
CA TYR A 384 -16.39 -17.75 -3.11
C TYR A 384 -15.82 -18.21 -4.47
N PRO A 385 -16.05 -17.45 -5.55
CA PRO A 385 -15.28 -17.59 -6.78
C PRO A 385 -13.79 -17.42 -6.50
N ALA A 386 -12.96 -18.25 -7.14
CA ALA A 386 -11.51 -18.08 -7.05
C ALA A 386 -11.09 -16.80 -7.79
N THR A 387 -10.21 -16.02 -7.18
CA THR A 387 -9.60 -14.86 -7.81
C THR A 387 -8.75 -15.30 -9.01
N PRO A 388 -8.97 -14.75 -10.22
CA PRO A 388 -8.09 -14.99 -11.35
C PRO A 388 -6.69 -14.50 -11.04
N ASN A 389 -5.69 -15.29 -11.42
CA ASN A 389 -4.31 -14.85 -11.40
C ASN A 389 -3.92 -14.31 -12.77
N THR A 390 -4.22 -13.05 -12.99
CA THR A 390 -3.91 -12.32 -14.24
C THR A 390 -2.67 -11.47 -14.07
N LEU A 391 -1.92 -11.29 -15.14
CA LEU A 391 -0.69 -10.51 -15.17
C LEU A 391 -0.86 -9.26 -16.03
N THR A 392 -0.10 -8.21 -15.74
CA THR A 392 0.11 -7.04 -16.61
C THR A 392 1.61 -6.82 -16.80
N TYR A 393 1.99 -6.22 -17.91
CA TYR A 393 3.38 -5.97 -18.28
C TYR A 393 3.55 -4.53 -18.77
N MET A 394 4.75 -3.99 -18.64
CA MET A 394 5.15 -2.80 -19.37
C MET A 394 4.95 -3.04 -20.87
N SER A 395 4.38 -2.09 -21.62
CA SER A 395 4.26 -2.24 -23.06
C SER A 395 5.65 -2.42 -23.67
N ASP A 396 5.84 -3.46 -24.48
CA ASP A 396 7.03 -3.56 -25.31
C ASP A 396 7.09 -2.27 -26.16
N ILE A 397 8.19 -1.53 -26.07
CA ILE A 397 8.51 -0.52 -27.07
C ILE A 397 8.59 -1.30 -28.39
N GLU A 398 7.56 -1.20 -29.23
CA GLU A 398 7.70 -1.52 -30.64
C GLU A 398 8.83 -0.60 -31.12
N GLU A 399 10.03 -1.15 -31.27
CA GLU A 399 11.02 -0.57 -32.15
C GLU A 399 10.31 -0.48 -33.50
N GLU A 400 9.84 0.73 -33.85
CA GLU A 400 9.52 1.05 -35.23
C GLU A 400 10.76 0.64 -36.03
N GLU A 401 10.70 -0.53 -36.67
CA GLU A 401 11.63 -0.89 -37.74
C GLU A 401 11.55 0.26 -38.73
N SER A 402 12.52 1.16 -38.64
CA SER A 402 12.72 2.22 -39.60
C SER A 402 12.71 1.55 -40.97
N GLY A 403 11.69 1.84 -41.77
CA GLY A 403 11.45 1.22 -43.06
C GLY A 403 12.67 1.36 -43.97
N ALA A 404 13.56 0.37 -43.92
CA ALA A 404 14.60 0.17 -44.90
C ALA A 404 13.94 -0.46 -46.12
N LEU A 405 13.55 0.39 -47.06
CA LEU A 405 13.22 0.02 -48.44
C LEU A 405 14.24 -0.99 -48.97
N SER A 406 13.81 -2.25 -49.11
CA SER A 406 14.58 -3.28 -49.78
C SER A 406 14.60 -2.98 -51.29
N LEU A 407 15.66 -2.35 -51.77
CA LEU A 407 15.99 -2.35 -53.18
C LEU A 407 16.78 -3.63 -53.49
N SER A 408 16.04 -4.63 -53.95
CA SER A 408 16.61 -5.76 -54.68
C SER A 408 17.15 -5.28 -56.03
N GLY A 409 18.45 -5.49 -56.27
CA GLY A 409 19.11 -5.15 -57.53
C GLY A 409 20.46 -5.86 -57.64
N ASN A 410 20.57 -6.72 -58.67
CA ASN A 410 21.62 -7.71 -58.89
C ASN A 410 23.05 -7.17 -59.06
N SER A 411 23.99 -8.04 -58.64
CA SER A 411 25.40 -8.27 -59.00
C SER A 411 26.04 -7.47 -60.16
N GLU A 412 27.26 -6.95 -59.94
CA GLU A 412 28.52 -7.50 -60.49
C GLU A 412 29.77 -6.67 -60.10
N PHE A 413 30.86 -7.39 -59.77
CA PHE A 413 32.30 -7.04 -59.83
C PHE A 413 32.83 -5.65 -59.41
N LEU A 414 33.68 -5.62 -58.37
CA LEU A 414 35.13 -5.39 -58.54
C LEU A 414 35.91 -5.71 -57.25
N VAL A 415 37.03 -6.42 -57.41
CA VAL A 415 38.04 -6.73 -56.40
C VAL A 415 39.07 -5.61 -56.34
N ALA A 416 39.41 -5.11 -55.15
CA ALA A 416 40.74 -4.56 -54.86
C ALA A 416 41.00 -4.48 -53.34
N ALA A 417 42.21 -4.90 -52.97
CA ALA A 417 42.70 -5.19 -51.62
C ALA A 417 43.22 -3.97 -50.84
N MET A 418 43.64 -4.27 -49.60
CA MET A 418 44.44 -3.50 -48.60
C MET A 418 43.54 -3.03 -47.44
N GLY A 419 43.67 -3.47 -46.19
CA GLY A 419 44.79 -4.05 -45.42
C GLY A 419 44.80 -3.34 -44.06
N GLY A 420 44.67 -4.06 -42.93
CA GLY A 420 44.75 -3.40 -41.62
C GLY A 420 44.13 -4.13 -40.42
N SER A 421 44.91 -5.05 -39.85
CA SER A 421 45.06 -5.46 -38.43
C SER A 421 43.88 -5.65 -37.45
N LEU A 422 43.94 -6.82 -36.79
CA LEU A 422 43.26 -7.24 -35.55
C LEU A 422 43.71 -6.46 -34.29
N ALA A 423 42.82 -6.36 -33.30
CA ALA A 423 42.96 -6.71 -31.86
C ALA A 423 41.74 -6.12 -31.08
N ALA A 424 40.76 -6.89 -30.59
CA ALA A 424 40.73 -7.67 -29.34
C ALA A 424 41.05 -6.87 -28.06
N ILE A 425 40.07 -6.74 -27.15
CA ILE A 425 40.18 -6.99 -25.70
C ILE A 425 38.76 -7.05 -25.09
N ALA A 426 38.51 -8.14 -24.37
CA ALA A 426 37.41 -8.39 -23.46
C ALA A 426 37.98 -8.49 -22.02
N CYS A 427 37.20 -8.10 -21.00
CA CYS A 427 37.19 -8.63 -19.62
C CYS A 427 36.13 -7.82 -18.83
N LEU A 428 35.00 -8.38 -18.35
CA LEU A 428 34.78 -9.28 -17.20
C LEU A 428 34.99 -8.63 -15.81
N MET A 429 33.84 -8.43 -15.15
CA MET A 429 33.49 -8.73 -13.75
C MET A 429 34.61 -8.79 -12.70
N VAL A 430 34.46 -7.94 -11.67
CA VAL A 430 34.44 -8.31 -10.24
C VAL A 430 33.36 -7.48 -9.57
#